data_AF-A0A8H3HKV5-F1
#
_entry.id   AF-A0A8H3HKV5-F1
#
_cell.length_a   1.000
_cell.length_b   1.000
_cell.length_c   1.000
_cell.angle_alpha   90.00
_cell.angle_beta   90.00
_cell.angle_gamma   90.00
#
_symmetry.space_group_name_H-M   'P 1'
#
loop_
_entity.id
_entity.type
_entity.pdbx_description
1 polymer ?
#
loop_
_entity_poly.entity_id
_entity_poly.type
_entity_poly.pdbx_seq_one_letter_code
_entity_poly.pdbx_strand_id
1 'polypeptide(L)'
;MVPDFLIQSGLASQVRFHGKRFAWFVSDVTRKDWDWLLNSCVYGNLFPTASEEEMASLREMGKRWKQYEKEGKWVYEQHAFWCTGFTFWDLHSEAPDLFLHLSKSDLVIFKGDLNHRKLTYDCHAPASTPFDEAIGPMASAAGAPRVCSLRTIKSDVVVGLESNAMADKLDKEEPGWKISGKYAVVLLSEGRPGEKVKFA
;
A
#
# COMPACT_ATOMS: atom_id res chain seq x y z
N MET A 1 -9.02 -5.05 -11.68
CA MET A 1 -8.35 -4.54 -10.45
C MET A 1 -6.89 -5.00 -10.47
N VAL A 2 -5.92 -4.21 -9.97
CA VAL A 2 -4.47 -4.53 -10.06
C VAL A 2 -4.13 -5.95 -9.56
N PRO A 3 -4.59 -6.42 -8.38
CA PRO A 3 -4.29 -7.78 -7.92
C PRO A 3 -4.85 -8.89 -8.82
N ASP A 4 -6.00 -8.66 -9.45
CA ASP A 4 -6.62 -9.63 -10.37
C ASP A 4 -5.79 -9.74 -11.64
N PHE A 5 -5.34 -8.59 -12.16
CA PHE A 5 -4.43 -8.54 -13.30
C PHE A 5 -3.09 -9.25 -12.99
N LEU A 6 -2.51 -9.03 -11.82
CA LEU A 6 -1.24 -9.68 -11.43
C LEU A 6 -1.35 -11.21 -11.40
N ILE A 7 -2.47 -11.75 -10.89
CA ILE A 7 -2.72 -13.20 -10.91
C ILE A 7 -2.98 -13.69 -12.34
N GLN A 8 -3.83 -13.02 -13.12
CA GLN A 8 -4.20 -13.46 -14.47
C GLN A 8 -3.05 -13.41 -15.47
N SER A 9 -2.17 -12.40 -15.34
CA SER A 9 -0.99 -12.26 -16.20
C SER A 9 0.17 -13.19 -15.80
N GLY A 10 0.05 -13.90 -14.67
CA GLY A 10 1.12 -14.74 -14.13
C GLY A 10 2.28 -13.95 -13.50
N LEU A 11 2.13 -12.64 -13.30
CA LEU A 11 3.13 -11.79 -12.63
C LEU A 11 3.21 -12.05 -11.13
N ALA A 12 2.14 -12.58 -10.52
CA ALA A 12 2.16 -13.09 -9.16
C ALA A 12 1.36 -14.40 -9.07
N SER A 13 1.83 -15.32 -8.23
CA SER A 13 1.10 -16.55 -7.89
C SER A 13 0.17 -16.36 -6.68
N GLN A 14 0.47 -15.39 -5.82
CA GLN A 14 -0.28 -15.07 -4.62
C GLN A 14 -0.20 -13.56 -4.31
N VAL A 15 -1.30 -12.97 -3.85
CA VAL A 15 -1.37 -11.59 -3.36
C VAL A 15 -1.90 -11.59 -1.93
N ARG A 16 -1.17 -10.95 -1.02
CA ARG A 16 -1.56 -10.77 0.38
C ARG A 16 -2.01 -9.34 0.62
N PHE A 17 -3.18 -9.19 1.24
CA PHE A 17 -3.80 -7.92 1.57
C PHE A 17 -3.69 -7.70 3.07
N HIS A 18 -3.02 -6.62 3.47
CA HIS A 18 -2.92 -6.22 4.86
C HIS A 18 -3.91 -5.10 5.17
N GLY A 19 -4.97 -5.43 5.91
CA GLY A 19 -5.97 -4.45 6.35
C GLY A 19 -5.87 -4.09 7.84
N LYS A 20 -6.78 -3.23 8.29
CA LYS A 20 -6.85 -2.72 9.66
C LYS A 20 -7.74 -3.61 10.54
N ARG A 21 -7.36 -3.79 11.81
CA ARG A 21 -8.11 -4.62 12.78
C ARG A 21 -9.44 -4.00 13.21
N PHE A 22 -9.53 -2.68 13.17
CA PHE A 22 -10.73 -1.92 13.51
C PHE A 22 -10.79 -0.65 12.65
N ALA A 23 -11.91 0.09 12.76
CA ALA A 23 -12.11 1.33 12.02
C ALA A 23 -10.95 2.31 12.27
N TRP A 24 -10.29 2.72 11.20
CA TRP A 24 -9.06 3.51 11.26
C TRP A 24 -9.11 4.55 10.13
N PHE A 25 -8.80 5.81 10.42
CA PHE A 25 -8.81 6.89 9.42
C PHE A 25 -10.05 6.93 8.50
N VAL A 26 -11.23 6.67 9.09
CA VAL A 26 -12.56 6.70 8.44
C VAL A 26 -12.79 5.62 7.38
N SER A 27 -11.94 5.54 6.35
CA SER A 27 -12.14 4.70 5.17
C SER A 27 -11.10 3.60 4.97
N ASP A 28 -10.21 3.37 5.94
CA ASP A 28 -9.27 2.25 5.83
C ASP A 28 -10.00 0.90 5.94
N VAL A 29 -9.62 -0.01 5.05
CA VAL A 29 -10.25 -1.31 4.86
C VAL A 29 -10.02 -2.23 6.07
N THR A 30 -11.13 -2.69 6.65
CA THR A 30 -11.17 -3.77 7.66
C THR A 30 -11.61 -5.10 7.03
N ARG A 31 -11.60 -6.18 7.82
CA ARG A 31 -12.05 -7.50 7.35
C ARG A 31 -13.50 -7.46 6.89
N LYS A 32 -14.33 -6.72 7.60
CA LYS A 32 -15.76 -6.58 7.28
C LYS A 32 -15.95 -5.91 5.93
N ASP A 33 -15.15 -4.89 5.61
CA ASP A 33 -15.21 -4.18 4.33
C ASP A 33 -14.74 -5.07 3.17
N TRP A 34 -13.71 -5.88 3.41
CA TRP A 34 -13.24 -6.89 2.46
C TRP A 34 -14.34 -7.91 2.13
N ASP A 35 -14.92 -8.55 3.17
CA ASP A 35 -15.99 -9.55 2.99
C ASP A 35 -17.23 -8.90 2.34
N TRP A 36 -17.58 -7.68 2.75
CA TRP A 36 -18.70 -6.92 2.19
C TRP A 36 -18.50 -6.61 0.70
N LEU A 37 -17.29 -6.19 0.29
CA LEU A 37 -17.00 -5.87 -1.10
C LEU A 37 -17.14 -7.11 -1.98
N LEU A 38 -16.50 -8.23 -1.59
CA LEU A 38 -16.57 -9.48 -2.36
C LEU A 38 -18.01 -10.01 -2.46
N ASN A 39 -18.78 -9.93 -1.38
CA ASN A 39 -20.20 -10.31 -1.41
C ASN A 39 -21.03 -9.38 -2.28
N SER A 40 -20.80 -8.08 -2.21
CA SER A 40 -21.59 -7.09 -2.95
C SER A 40 -21.31 -7.14 -4.46
N CYS A 41 -20.09 -7.48 -4.89
CA CYS A 41 -19.81 -7.70 -6.31
C CYS A 41 -20.58 -8.90 -6.89
N VAL A 42 -20.87 -9.93 -6.08
CA VAL A 42 -21.54 -11.15 -6.57
C VAL A 42 -23.06 -11.11 -6.39
N TYR A 43 -23.52 -10.62 -5.25
CA TYR A 43 -24.93 -10.69 -4.84
C TYR A 43 -25.58 -9.31 -4.67
N GLY A 44 -24.79 -8.23 -4.70
CA GLY A 44 -25.29 -6.89 -4.46
C GLY A 44 -26.04 -6.32 -5.65
N ASN A 45 -26.87 -5.32 -5.36
CA ASN A 45 -27.53 -4.47 -6.35
C ASN A 45 -26.99 -3.03 -6.24
N LEU A 46 -25.67 -2.88 -6.28
CA LEU A 46 -24.97 -1.63 -5.97
C LEU A 46 -25.18 -0.53 -7.03
N PHE A 47 -25.44 -0.92 -8.28
CA PHE A 47 -25.48 -0.01 -9.42
C PHE A 47 -26.84 -0.09 -10.12
N PRO A 48 -27.87 0.62 -9.62
CA PRO A 48 -29.24 0.49 -10.11
C PRO A 48 -29.43 0.99 -11.56
N THR A 49 -28.48 1.76 -12.09
CA THR A 49 -28.50 2.30 -13.45
C THR A 49 -27.60 1.53 -14.41
N ALA A 50 -26.89 0.49 -13.94
CA ALA A 50 -26.02 -0.32 -14.79
C ALA A 50 -26.85 -1.28 -15.65
N SER A 51 -26.37 -1.56 -16.85
CA SER A 51 -26.94 -2.56 -17.74
C SER A 51 -26.73 -3.98 -17.19
N GLU A 52 -27.53 -4.93 -17.69
CA GLU A 52 -27.38 -6.34 -17.34
C GLU A 52 -25.99 -6.90 -17.72
N GLU A 53 -25.39 -6.42 -18.81
CA GLU A 53 -24.04 -6.83 -19.25
C GLU A 53 -22.94 -6.34 -18.29
N GLU A 54 -23.05 -5.08 -17.82
CA GLU A 54 -22.13 -4.53 -16.82
C GLU A 54 -22.26 -5.27 -15.48
N MET A 55 -23.50 -5.57 -15.07
CA MET A 55 -23.76 -6.34 -13.86
C MET A 55 -23.28 -7.79 -13.98
N ALA A 56 -23.42 -8.42 -15.15
CA ALA A 56 -22.88 -9.75 -15.42
C ALA A 56 -21.35 -9.77 -15.30
N SER A 57 -20.69 -8.77 -15.89
CA SER A 57 -19.23 -8.60 -15.83
C SER A 57 -18.73 -8.41 -14.39
N LEU A 58 -19.42 -7.58 -13.60
CA LEU A 58 -19.12 -7.38 -12.18
C LEU A 58 -19.25 -8.69 -11.38
N ARG A 59 -20.33 -9.45 -11.62
CA ARG A 59 -20.58 -10.73 -10.95
C ARG A 59 -19.55 -11.78 -11.31
N GLU A 60 -19.14 -11.86 -12.57
CA GLU A 60 -18.07 -12.76 -13.01
C GLU A 60 -16.75 -12.44 -12.30
N MET A 61 -16.39 -11.16 -12.26
CA MET A 61 -15.21 -10.67 -11.56
C MET A 61 -15.28 -11.00 -10.05
N GLY A 62 -16.42 -10.75 -9.40
CA GLY A 62 -16.62 -11.07 -7.99
C GLY A 62 -16.53 -12.57 -7.68
N LYS A 63 -17.08 -13.44 -8.55
CA LYS A 63 -16.97 -14.90 -8.42
C LYS A 63 -15.51 -15.34 -8.51
N ARG A 64 -14.75 -14.79 -9.45
CA ARG A 64 -13.32 -15.07 -9.61
C ARG A 64 -12.51 -14.66 -8.38
N TRP A 65 -12.78 -13.48 -7.81
CA TRP A 65 -12.09 -13.02 -6.60
C TRP A 65 -12.39 -13.89 -5.38
N LYS A 66 -13.64 -14.32 -5.20
CA LYS A 66 -13.99 -15.31 -4.17
C LYS A 66 -13.28 -16.64 -4.38
N GLN A 67 -13.15 -17.08 -5.63
CA GLN A 67 -12.38 -18.29 -5.94
C GLN A 67 -10.90 -18.13 -5.58
N TYR A 68 -10.30 -16.97 -5.86
CA TYR A 68 -8.92 -16.69 -5.44
C TYR A 68 -8.74 -16.72 -3.92
N GLU A 69 -9.70 -16.19 -3.16
CA GLU A 69 -9.68 -16.27 -1.70
C GLU A 69 -9.75 -17.72 -1.22
N LYS A 70 -10.67 -18.52 -1.79
CA LYS A 70 -10.83 -19.94 -1.46
C LYS A 70 -9.59 -20.77 -1.81
N GLU A 71 -8.93 -20.47 -2.92
CA GLU A 71 -7.70 -21.13 -3.38
C GLU A 71 -6.44 -20.64 -2.65
N GLY A 72 -6.54 -19.60 -1.83
CA GLY A 72 -5.39 -18.97 -1.18
C GLY A 72 -4.48 -18.18 -2.13
N LYS A 73 -4.94 -17.88 -3.35
CA LYS A 73 -4.27 -16.94 -4.27
C LYS A 73 -4.39 -15.52 -3.77
N TRP A 74 -5.53 -15.17 -3.19
CA TRP A 74 -5.71 -13.94 -2.43
C TRP A 74 -5.82 -14.30 -0.95
N VAL A 75 -5.03 -13.63 -0.10
CA VAL A 75 -5.07 -13.85 1.35
C VAL A 75 -5.26 -12.51 2.02
N TYR A 76 -6.31 -12.38 2.83
CA TYR A 76 -6.53 -11.19 3.65
C TYR A 76 -6.00 -11.42 5.07
N GLU A 77 -5.15 -10.53 5.54
CA GLU A 77 -4.45 -10.60 6.82
C GLU A 77 -4.54 -9.26 7.56
N GLN A 78 -4.37 -9.32 8.88
CA GLN A 78 -4.40 -8.14 9.75
C GLN A 78 -3.34 -8.24 10.83
N HIS A 79 -2.68 -7.12 11.11
CA HIS A 79 -1.68 -7.02 12.17
C HIS A 79 -1.96 -5.79 13.04
N ALA A 80 -1.70 -5.87 14.36
CA ALA A 80 -1.95 -4.76 15.28
C ALA A 80 -1.12 -3.53 14.91
N PHE A 81 0.12 -3.76 14.47
CA PHE A 81 1.07 -2.73 14.09
C PHE A 81 0.50 -1.68 13.12
N TRP A 82 -0.34 -2.10 12.16
CA TRP A 82 -0.96 -1.18 11.18
C TRP A 82 -1.86 -0.11 11.82
N CYS A 83 -2.37 -0.38 13.02
CA CYS A 83 -3.23 0.51 13.80
C CYS A 83 -2.50 1.14 15.00
N THR A 84 -1.16 1.10 15.06
CA THR A 84 -0.37 1.76 16.11
C THR A 84 0.05 3.17 15.69
N GLY A 85 0.63 3.94 16.63
CA GLY A 85 1.30 5.22 16.34
C GLY A 85 2.70 5.07 15.73
N PHE A 86 3.25 3.86 15.70
CA PHE A 86 4.60 3.63 15.16
C PHE A 86 4.68 3.92 13.67
N THR A 87 5.86 4.37 13.28
CA THR A 87 6.27 4.52 11.88
C THR A 87 6.76 3.17 11.37
N PHE A 88 6.97 3.03 10.07
CA PHE A 88 7.49 1.77 9.52
C PHE A 88 9.00 1.61 9.71
N TRP A 89 9.69 2.63 10.24
CA TRP A 89 11.06 2.50 10.71
C TRP A 89 11.13 1.56 11.91
N ASP A 90 10.11 1.62 12.77
CA ASP A 90 10.01 0.79 13.98
C ASP A 90 9.48 -0.63 13.68
N LEU A 91 9.14 -0.93 12.42
CA LEU A 91 8.55 -2.23 12.05
C LEU A 91 9.46 -3.40 12.40
N HIS A 92 10.77 -3.23 12.18
CA HIS A 92 11.77 -4.26 12.45
C HIS A 92 11.89 -4.59 13.94
N SER A 93 11.76 -3.59 14.83
CA SER A 93 11.90 -3.76 16.28
C SER A 93 10.58 -4.10 16.97
N GLU A 94 9.49 -3.41 16.62
CA GLU A 94 8.20 -3.50 17.31
C GLU A 94 7.31 -4.63 16.79
N ALA A 95 7.50 -5.06 15.54
CA ALA A 95 6.76 -6.15 14.93
C ALA A 95 7.68 -7.06 14.09
N PRO A 96 8.67 -7.72 14.73
CA PRO A 96 9.67 -8.53 14.02
C PRO A 96 9.04 -9.70 13.26
N ASP A 97 7.94 -10.26 13.77
CA ASP A 97 7.16 -11.30 13.11
C ASP A 97 6.53 -10.80 11.79
N LEU A 98 5.97 -9.59 11.80
CA LEU A 98 5.44 -8.95 10.61
C LEU A 98 6.56 -8.59 9.62
N PHE A 99 7.71 -8.10 10.10
CA PHE A 99 8.87 -7.83 9.25
C PHE A 99 9.35 -9.11 8.54
N LEU A 100 9.49 -10.23 9.26
CA LEU A 100 9.85 -11.54 8.70
C LEU A 100 8.80 -12.07 7.72
N HIS A 101 7.54 -11.74 7.94
CA HIS A 101 6.47 -12.10 7.02
C HIS A 101 6.58 -11.32 5.71
N LEU A 102 6.80 -10.00 5.80
CA LEU A 102 6.96 -9.13 4.64
C LEU A 102 8.26 -9.40 3.87
N SER A 103 9.35 -9.77 4.55
CA SER A 103 10.64 -10.09 3.92
C SER A 103 10.57 -11.28 2.95
N LYS A 104 9.53 -12.11 3.06
CA LYS A 104 9.28 -13.24 2.15
C LYS A 104 8.56 -12.84 0.87
N SER A 105 8.14 -11.58 0.75
CA SER A 105 7.38 -11.08 -0.39
C SER A 105 8.33 -10.59 -1.47
N ASP A 106 8.02 -10.88 -2.73
CA ASP A 106 8.80 -10.38 -3.87
C ASP A 106 8.66 -8.86 -4.04
N LEU A 107 7.51 -8.31 -3.64
CA LEU A 107 7.20 -6.87 -3.65
C LEU A 107 6.12 -6.54 -2.62
N VAL A 108 6.34 -5.47 -1.84
CA VAL A 108 5.36 -4.91 -0.91
C VAL A 108 4.88 -3.55 -1.41
N ILE A 109 3.56 -3.43 -1.66
CA ILE A 109 2.94 -2.21 -2.17
C ILE A 109 2.22 -1.47 -1.04
N PHE A 110 2.72 -0.29 -0.69
CA PHE A 110 2.07 0.61 0.27
C PHE A 110 1.18 1.61 -0.46
N LYS A 111 -0.12 1.59 -0.12
CA LYS A 111 -1.14 2.38 -0.80
C LYS A 111 -1.50 3.64 0.01
N GLY A 112 -1.53 4.78 -0.66
CA GLY A 112 -2.11 6.01 -0.13
C GLY A 112 -1.19 6.81 0.80
N ASP A 113 -1.70 7.96 1.24
CA ASP A 113 -0.94 8.99 1.94
C ASP A 113 -0.49 8.58 3.34
N LEU A 114 -1.37 7.98 4.15
CA LEU A 114 -1.03 7.54 5.50
C LEU A 114 0.13 6.53 5.53
N ASN A 115 0.12 5.55 4.62
CA ASN A 115 1.20 4.57 4.56
C ASN A 115 2.52 5.21 4.10
N HIS A 116 2.46 6.18 3.18
CA HIS A 116 3.65 6.92 2.76
C HIS A 116 4.23 7.77 3.88
N ARG A 117 3.39 8.46 4.66
CA ARG A 117 3.81 9.20 5.87
C ARG A 117 4.49 8.28 6.89
N LYS A 118 3.90 7.11 7.17
CA LYS A 118 4.51 6.10 8.05
C LYS A 118 5.82 5.53 7.50
N LEU A 119 5.94 5.33 6.19
CA LEU A 119 7.20 4.93 5.55
C LEU A 119 8.29 5.98 5.76
N THR A 120 7.94 7.26 5.59
CA THR A 120 8.88 8.39 5.56
C THR A 120 9.07 9.08 6.93
N TYR A 121 8.67 8.39 8.00
CA TYR A 121 8.75 8.88 9.38
C TYR A 121 7.98 10.21 9.63
N ASP A 122 7.09 10.59 8.72
CA ASP A 122 6.30 11.83 8.72
C ASP A 122 7.13 13.10 8.98
N CYS A 123 8.41 13.10 8.55
CA CYS A 123 9.35 14.16 8.82
C CYS A 123 9.43 15.22 7.72
N HIS A 124 9.84 16.43 8.08
CA HIS A 124 10.09 17.53 7.15
C HIS A 124 11.44 17.34 6.43
N ALA A 125 11.53 16.29 5.63
CA ALA A 125 12.70 16.01 4.80
C ALA A 125 12.70 16.90 3.54
N PRO A 126 13.89 17.25 3.00
CA PRO A 126 13.99 17.88 1.69
C PRO A 126 13.29 17.03 0.61
N ALA A 127 12.61 17.68 -0.34
CA ALA A 127 11.87 16.98 -1.39
C ALA A 127 12.76 16.10 -2.28
N SER A 128 14.03 16.45 -2.42
CA SER A 128 15.04 15.69 -3.13
C SER A 128 15.65 14.52 -2.34
N THR A 129 15.22 14.28 -1.10
CA THR A 129 15.75 13.17 -0.29
C THR A 129 15.50 11.85 -1.01
N PRO A 130 16.53 11.01 -1.24
CA PRO A 130 16.35 9.71 -1.89
C PRO A 130 15.33 8.85 -1.13
N PHE A 131 14.50 8.10 -1.86
CA PHE A 131 13.43 7.30 -1.24
C PHE A 131 13.98 6.23 -0.29
N ASP A 132 15.10 5.58 -0.65
CA ASP A 132 15.77 4.60 0.21
C ASP A 132 16.21 5.18 1.56
N GLU A 133 16.69 6.42 1.56
CA GLU A 133 17.06 7.13 2.78
C GLU A 133 15.82 7.47 3.60
N ALA A 134 14.76 7.98 2.95
CA ALA A 134 13.53 8.38 3.61
C ALA A 134 12.80 7.22 4.31
N ILE A 135 12.91 5.99 3.81
CA ILE A 135 12.27 4.81 4.41
C ILE A 135 13.17 4.04 5.40
N GLY A 136 14.41 4.48 5.59
CA GLY A 136 15.30 4.02 6.65
C GLY A 136 15.45 2.48 6.71
N PRO A 137 15.09 1.82 7.82
CA PRO A 137 15.18 0.36 7.96
C PRO A 137 14.42 -0.42 6.89
N MET A 138 13.36 0.14 6.29
CA MET A 138 12.60 -0.52 5.23
C MET A 138 13.34 -0.58 3.88
N ALA A 139 14.46 0.12 3.72
CA ALA A 139 15.39 -0.04 2.60
C ALA A 139 16.71 -0.72 3.02
N SER A 140 17.17 -0.45 4.24
CA SER A 140 18.55 -0.74 4.64
C SER A 140 18.72 -1.94 5.58
N ALA A 141 17.67 -2.40 6.27
CA ALA A 141 17.76 -3.56 7.16
C ALA A 141 17.94 -4.86 6.37
N ALA A 142 18.67 -5.82 6.95
CA ALA A 142 18.83 -7.14 6.35
C ALA A 142 17.45 -7.82 6.19
N GLY A 143 17.15 -8.28 4.98
CA GLY A 143 15.86 -8.87 4.63
C GLY A 143 14.73 -7.86 4.40
N ALA A 144 15.02 -6.55 4.35
CA ALA A 144 14.04 -5.57 3.93
C ALA A 144 13.48 -5.94 2.54
N PRO A 145 12.15 -6.04 2.35
CA PRO A 145 11.58 -6.42 1.08
C PRO A 145 11.72 -5.30 0.05
N ARG A 146 11.50 -5.62 -1.24
CA ARG A 146 11.27 -4.57 -2.25
C ARG A 146 10.01 -3.81 -1.92
N VAL A 147 10.07 -2.49 -1.96
CA VAL A 147 8.96 -1.61 -1.58
C VAL A 147 8.53 -0.74 -2.75
N CYS A 148 7.23 -0.65 -2.97
CA CYS A 148 6.61 0.33 -3.85
C CYS A 148 5.60 1.18 -3.08
N SER A 149 5.79 2.49 -3.06
CA SER A 149 4.83 3.43 -2.49
C SER A 149 3.99 4.05 -3.61
N LEU A 150 2.69 3.77 -3.62
CA LEU A 150 1.72 4.36 -4.54
C LEU A 150 0.90 5.41 -3.80
N ARG A 151 1.25 6.69 -3.99
CA ARG A 151 0.74 7.77 -3.15
C ARG A 151 0.23 8.94 -3.98
N THR A 152 -1.04 9.27 -3.79
CA THR A 152 -1.55 10.61 -4.09
C THR A 152 -1.12 11.56 -2.98
N ILE A 153 -0.52 12.69 -3.33
CA ILE A 153 0.06 13.64 -2.38
C ILE A 153 -1.08 14.38 -1.66
N LYS A 154 -1.22 14.12 -0.35
CA LYS A 154 -2.25 14.72 0.53
C LYS A 154 -1.67 15.21 1.86
N SER A 155 -0.35 15.34 1.95
CA SER A 155 0.37 15.85 3.11
C SER A 155 1.67 16.53 2.69
N ASP A 156 2.23 17.34 3.60
CA ASP A 156 3.42 18.17 3.34
C ASP A 156 4.69 17.37 3.05
N VAL A 157 4.77 16.14 3.57
CA VAL A 157 5.93 15.26 3.35
C VAL A 157 5.98 14.88 1.88
N VAL A 158 7.06 15.19 1.19
CA VAL A 158 7.34 14.76 -0.19
C VAL A 158 8.82 14.43 -0.24
N VAL A 159 9.17 13.30 -0.86
CA VAL A 159 10.55 12.83 -1.03
C VAL A 159 10.70 12.18 -2.40
N GLY A 160 11.93 11.92 -2.84
CA GLY A 160 12.22 11.24 -4.10
C GLY A 160 12.00 12.09 -5.36
N LEU A 161 11.89 13.42 -5.24
CA LEU A 161 11.91 14.30 -6.40
C LEU A 161 13.33 14.48 -6.92
N GLU A 162 13.48 14.77 -8.22
CA GLU A 162 14.80 15.00 -8.84
C GLU A 162 15.54 16.21 -8.23
N SER A 163 14.80 17.21 -7.77
CA SER A 163 15.37 18.39 -7.11
C SER A 163 14.36 19.11 -6.21
N ASN A 164 14.88 19.83 -5.22
CA ASN A 164 14.05 20.73 -4.41
C ASN A 164 13.44 21.87 -5.25
N ALA A 165 14.12 22.28 -6.33
CA ALA A 165 13.64 23.34 -7.22
C ALA A 165 12.27 23.04 -7.83
N MET A 166 11.96 21.76 -8.10
CA MET A 166 10.63 21.36 -8.57
C MET A 166 9.56 21.61 -7.51
N ALA A 167 9.83 21.22 -6.25
CA ALA A 167 8.93 21.49 -5.13
C ALA A 167 8.77 23.00 -4.89
N ASP A 168 9.87 23.76 -4.91
CA ASP A 168 9.85 25.21 -4.72
C ASP A 168 9.06 25.94 -5.80
N LYS A 169 9.12 25.44 -7.05
CA LYS A 169 8.33 25.96 -8.17
C LYS A 169 6.83 25.72 -7.93
N LEU A 170 6.46 24.49 -7.56
CA LEU A 170 5.06 24.15 -7.27
C LEU A 170 4.53 24.90 -6.04
N ASP A 171 5.37 25.12 -5.02
CA ASP A 171 5.01 25.93 -3.85
C ASP A 171 4.69 27.38 -4.21
N LYS A 172 5.29 27.92 -5.28
CA LYS A 172 5.00 29.28 -5.81
C LYS A 172 3.80 29.31 -6.76
N GLU A 173 3.71 28.35 -7.67
CA GLU A 173 2.70 28.34 -8.75
C GLU A 173 1.35 27.80 -8.28
N GLU A 174 1.35 26.82 -7.36
CA GLU A 174 0.14 26.16 -6.86
C GLU A 174 0.17 26.01 -5.33
N PRO A 175 -0.10 27.11 -4.59
CA PRO A 175 -0.21 27.04 -3.14
C PRO A 175 -1.17 25.92 -2.69
N GLY A 176 -0.69 25.00 -1.86
CA GLY A 176 -1.46 23.86 -1.36
C GLY A 176 -1.45 22.62 -2.27
N TRP A 177 -0.61 22.55 -3.30
CA TRP A 177 -0.50 21.36 -4.17
C TRP A 177 -0.25 20.06 -3.38
N LYS A 178 0.54 20.12 -2.29
CA LYS A 178 0.87 19.00 -1.39
C LYS A 178 -0.33 18.42 -0.63
N ILE A 179 -1.42 19.19 -0.47
CA ILE A 179 -2.65 18.74 0.20
C ILE A 179 -3.85 18.64 -0.74
N SER A 180 -3.65 18.99 -2.02
CA SER A 180 -4.72 19.06 -3.02
C SER A 180 -5.22 17.71 -3.49
N GLY A 181 -4.41 16.64 -3.36
CA GLY A 181 -4.70 15.35 -3.95
C GLY A 181 -4.58 15.29 -5.48
N LYS A 182 -4.10 16.34 -6.14
CA LYS A 182 -3.94 16.41 -7.60
C LYS A 182 -2.72 15.65 -8.13
N TYR A 183 -1.67 15.60 -7.33
CA TYR A 183 -0.39 15.01 -7.69
C TYR A 183 -0.25 13.61 -7.09
N ALA A 184 0.58 12.79 -7.72
CA ALA A 184 0.91 11.46 -7.22
C ALA A 184 2.37 11.13 -7.50
N VAL A 185 2.93 10.27 -6.66
CA VAL A 185 4.27 9.69 -6.85
C VAL A 185 4.18 8.17 -6.77
N VAL A 186 5.06 7.53 -7.54
CA VAL A 186 5.34 6.09 -7.48
C VAL A 186 6.82 5.97 -7.16
N LEU A 187 7.14 5.57 -5.93
CA LEU A 187 8.51 5.45 -5.46
C LEU A 187 8.86 3.99 -5.21
N LEU A 188 10.05 3.57 -5.65
CA LEU A 188 10.53 2.20 -5.60
C LEU A 188 11.81 2.14 -4.78
N SER A 189 11.92 1.12 -3.93
CA SER A 189 13.13 0.75 -3.20
C SER A 189 13.41 -0.73 -3.43
N GLU A 190 14.65 -1.07 -3.76
CA GLU A 190 15.07 -2.47 -3.96
C GLU A 190 15.19 -3.24 -2.63
N GLY A 191 15.29 -2.54 -1.50
CA GLY A 191 15.49 -3.16 -0.19
C GLY A 191 16.76 -4.03 -0.14
N ARG A 192 16.71 -5.07 0.70
CA ARG A 192 17.77 -6.10 0.83
C ARG A 192 17.18 -7.51 0.97
N PRO A 193 16.34 -7.95 0.00
CA PRO A 193 15.71 -9.25 0.07
C PRO A 193 16.75 -10.38 0.04
N GLY A 194 16.51 -11.45 0.80
CA GLY A 194 17.39 -12.63 0.85
C GLY A 194 18.54 -12.53 1.85
N GLU A 195 18.85 -11.35 2.40
CA GLU A 195 19.77 -11.24 3.53
C GLU A 195 19.13 -11.81 4.80
N LYS A 196 19.92 -12.51 5.62
CA LYS A 196 19.44 -13.09 6.87
C LYS A 196 19.07 -11.98 7.85
N VAL A 197 17.79 -11.87 8.16
CA VAL A 197 17.27 -10.92 9.16
C VAL A 197 17.92 -11.18 10.51
N LYS A 198 18.42 -10.12 11.15
CA LYS A 198 19.01 -10.15 12.49
C LYS A 198 18.24 -9.20 13.39
N PHE A 199 17.62 -9.75 14.43
CA PHE A 199 17.07 -8.94 15.51
C PHE A 199 18.18 -8.69 16.53
N ALA A 200 18.24 -7.45 17.03
CA ALA A 200 19.15 -7.06 18.10
C ALA A 200 18.67 -7.61 19.44
#